data_AF-A0A6A9T1T6-F1
#
_entry.id   AF-A0A6A9T1T6-F1
#
_cell.length_a   1.000
_cell.length_b   1.000
_cell.length_c   1.000
_cell.angle_alpha   90.00
_cell.angle_beta   90.00
_cell.angle_gamma   90.00
#
_symmetry.space_group_name_H-M   'P 1'
#
loop_
_entity.id
_entity.type
_entity.pdbx_description
1 polymer ?
#
loop_
_entity_poly.entity_id
_entity_poly.type
_entity_poly.pdbx_seq_one_letter_code
_entity_poly.pdbx_strand_id
1 'polypeptide(L)' 'MTEEVVVIEGDGIGREVVPAAVDVLRAFDIAFEFVEAEAGDAVQAATGDALPAATYERV' A
#
# COMPACT_ATOMS: atom_id res chain seq x y z
N MET A 1 -18.99 -3.79 -9.76
CA MET A 1 -18.66 -3.38 -8.39
C MET A 1 -17.15 -3.28 -8.35
N THR A 2 -16.62 -2.18 -7.85
CA THR A 2 -15.17 -1.97 -7.77
C THR A 2 -14.74 -2.34 -6.36
N GLU A 3 -13.69 -3.15 -6.24
CA GLU A 3 -13.10 -3.53 -4.96
C GLU A 3 -11.93 -2.60 -4.68
N GLU A 4 -11.99 -1.88 -3.56
CA GLU A 4 -10.90 -1.00 -3.13
C GLU A 4 -9.80 -1.82 -2.44
N VAL A 5 -8.54 -1.55 -2.80
CA VAL A 5 -7.37 -2.20 -2.24
C VAL A 5 -6.40 -1.13 -1.77
N VAL A 6 -6.22 -1.04 -0.45
CA VAL A 6 -5.20 -0.18 0.14
C VAL A 6 -3.83 -0.81 -0.07
N VAL A 7 -2.91 -0.07 -0.70
CA VAL A 7 -1.56 -0.51 -1.02
C VAL A 7 -0.58 0.22 -0.13
N ILE A 8 0.15 -0.54 0.68
CA ILE A 8 1.26 -0.05 1.50
C ILE A 8 2.55 -0.60 0.89
N GLU A 9 3.39 0.28 0.34
CA GLU A 9 4.64 -0.10 -0.34
C GLU A 9 5.64 -0.78 0.62
N GLY A 10 5.66 -0.34 1.88
CA GLY A 10 6.53 -0.86 2.94
C GLY A 10 8.01 -0.55 2.72
N ASP A 11 8.88 -1.30 3.40
CA ASP A 11 10.34 -1.12 3.38
C ASP A 11 11.10 -2.35 2.87
N GLY A 12 12.40 -2.17 2.64
CA GLY A 12 13.28 -3.23 2.17
C GLY A 12 12.79 -3.81 0.86
N ILE A 13 12.62 -5.14 0.81
CA ILE A 13 12.12 -5.84 -0.38
C ILE A 13 10.66 -5.51 -0.72
N GLY A 14 9.91 -4.93 0.22
CA GLY A 14 8.53 -4.45 0.04
C GLY A 14 8.38 -3.57 -1.21
N ARG A 15 9.34 -2.65 -1.40
CA ARG A 15 9.40 -1.72 -2.54
C ARG A 15 9.52 -2.41 -3.90
N GLU A 16 9.97 -3.65 -3.94
CA GLU A 16 10.05 -4.45 -5.18
C GLU A 16 8.85 -5.41 -5.32
N VAL A 17 8.42 -6.04 -4.23
CA VAL A 17 7.37 -7.08 -4.30
C VAL A 17 5.95 -6.53 -4.32
N VAL A 18 5.69 -5.38 -3.69
CA VAL A 18 4.35 -4.79 -3.65
C VAL A 18 3.90 -4.32 -5.03
N PRO A 19 4.72 -3.57 -5.82
CA PRO A 19 4.35 -3.23 -7.20
C PRO A 19 4.11 -4.47 -8.06
N ALA A 20 4.93 -5.52 -7.92
CA ALA A 20 4.74 -6.78 -8.64
C ALA A 20 3.42 -7.48 -8.27
N ALA A 21 3.03 -7.46 -6.99
CA ALA A 21 1.74 -7.99 -6.56
C ALA A 21 0.56 -7.19 -7.14
N VAL A 22 0.66 -5.87 -7.18
CA VAL A 22 -0.34 -5.00 -7.83
C VAL A 22 -0.44 -5.33 -9.33
N ASP A 23 0.68 -5.55 -10.02
CA ASP A 23 0.69 -5.94 -11.43
C ASP A 23 0.01 -7.30 -11.66
N VAL A 24 0.21 -8.28 -10.77
CA VAL A 24 -0.51 -9.56 -10.82
C VAL A 24 -2.01 -9.35 -10.63
N LEU A 25 -2.43 -8.50 -9.68
CA LEU A 25 -3.85 -8.22 -9.45
C LEU A 25 -4.51 -7.51 -10.64
N ARG A 26 -3.79 -6.58 -11.29
CA ARG A 26 -4.25 -5.88 -12.51
C ARG A 26 -4.42 -6.79 -13.72
N ALA A 27 -3.80 -7.97 -13.72
CA ALA A 27 -3.92 -8.93 -14.81
C ALA A 27 -5.26 -9.71 -14.78
N PHE A 28 -5.99 -9.69 -13.67
CA PHE A 28 -7.31 -10.30 -13.57
C PHE A 28 -8.39 -9.36 -14.14
N ASP A 29 -9.45 -9.95 -14.71
CA ASP A 29 -10.65 -9.21 -15.15
C ASP A 29 -11.56 -8.89 -13.95
N ILE A 30 -11.00 -8.18 -12.97
CA ILE A 30 -11.65 -7.71 -11.76
C ILE A 30 -11.43 -6.20 -11.66
N ALA A 31 -12.48 -5.45 -11.37
CA ALA A 31 -12.39 -4.01 -11.17
C ALA A 31 -11.78 -3.71 -9.79
N PHE A 32 -10.45 -3.53 -9.73
CA PHE A 32 -9.76 -3.05 -8.54
C PHE A 32 -9.50 -1.54 -8.60
N GLU A 33 -9.70 -0.86 -7.48
CA GLU A 33 -9.24 0.51 -7.25
C GLU A 33 -8.13 0.49 -6.20
N PHE A 34 -6.91 0.85 -6.59
CA PHE A 34 -5.76 0.83 -5.70
C PHE A 34 -5.55 2.20 -5.08
N VAL A 35 -5.51 2.26 -3.75
CA VAL A 35 -5.31 3.49 -2.98
C VAL A 35 -4.03 3.36 -2.16
N GLU A 36 -3.08 4.27 -2.33
CA GLU A 36 -1.82 4.21 -1.59
C GLU A 36 -1.98 4.70 -0.15
N ALA A 37 -1.23 4.08 0.77
CA ALA A 37 -1.11 4.52 2.15
C ALA A 37 0.32 4.31 2.67
N GLU A 38 0.74 5.16 3.60
CA GLU A 38 2.11 5.18 4.13
C GLU A 38 2.21 4.34 5.41
N ALA A 39 3.20 3.45 5.48
CA ALA A 39 3.62 2.84 6.72
C ALA A 39 5.06 2.33 6.61
N GLY A 40 5.73 2.17 7.75
CA GLY A 40 7.03 1.51 7.86
C GLY A 40 8.14 2.37 8.47
N ASP A 41 9.36 1.83 8.46
CA ASP A 41 10.57 2.41 9.02
C ASP A 41 10.95 3.71 8.33
N ALA A 42 10.80 3.81 7.00
CA ALA A 42 11.06 5.06 6.29
C ALA A 42 10.07 6.16 6.68
N VAL A 43 8.80 5.80 6.92
CA VAL A 43 7.75 6.73 7.36
C VAL A 43 8.00 7.16 8.80
N GLN A 44 8.40 6.23 9.69
CA GLN A 44 8.84 6.56 11.05
C GLN A 44 10.03 7.52 11.03
N ALA A 45 11.05 7.26 10.20
CA ALA A 45 12.23 8.11 10.11
C ALA A 45 11.89 9.53 9.62
N ALA A 46 10.92 9.66 8.71
CA ALA A 46 10.51 10.94 8.14
C ALA A 46 9.53 11.73 9.03
N THR A 47 8.60 11.04 9.70
CA THR A 47 7.44 11.66 10.35
C THR A 47 7.42 11.48 11.87
N GLY A 48 8.21 10.55 12.41
CA GLY A 48 8.18 10.14 13.81
C GLY A 48 7.15 9.05 14.13
N ASP A 49 6.26 8.70 13.19
CA ASP A 49 5.22 7.69 13.35
C ASP A 49 5.33 6.62 12.24
N ALA A 50 5.50 5.35 12.62
CA ALA A 50 5.59 4.25 11.65
C ALA A 50 4.25 3.97 10.95
N LEU A 51 3.13 4.32 11.58
CA LEU A 51 1.80 4.05 11.03
C LEU A 51 0.89 5.26 11.30
N PRO A 52 0.97 6.29 10.44
CA PRO A 52 0.16 7.49 10.58
C PRO A 52 -1.33 7.20 10.65
N ALA A 53 -2.08 8.01 11.40
CA ALA A 53 -3.53 7.88 11.54
C ALA A 53 -4.28 7.83 10.20
N ALA A 54 -3.79 8.56 9.19
CA ALA A 54 -4.37 8.56 7.84
C ALA A 54 -4.32 7.19 7.14
N THR A 55 -3.41 6.30 7.56
CA THR A 55 -3.35 4.90 7.09
C THR A 55 -4.33 4.04 7.87
N TYR A 56 -4.46 4.22 9.19
CA TYR A 56 -5.49 3.54 9.99
C TYR A 56 -6.92 3.82 9.51
N GLU A 57 -7.20 5.06 9.12
CA GLU A 57 -8.53 5.47 8.66
C GLU A 57 -8.91 4.91 7.28
N ARG A 58 -7.94 4.31 6.57
CA ARG A 58 -8.16 3.67 5.26
C ARG A 58 -8.39 2.16 5.34
N VAL A 59 -8.14 1.52 6.48
CA VAL A 59 -8.23 0.05 6.67
C VAL A 59 -9.56 -0.36 7.32
#